data_AF-A0A966NW11-F1
#
_entry.id   AF-A0A966NW11-F1
#
_cell.length_a   1.000
_cell.length_b   1.000
_cell.length_c   1.000
_cell.angle_alpha   90.00
_cell.angle_beta   90.00
_cell.angle_gamma   90.00
#
_symmetry.space_group_name_H-M   'P 1'
#
loop_
_entity.id
_entity.type
_entity.pdbx_description
1 polymer ?
#
loop_
_entity_poly.entity_id
_entity_poly.type
_entity_poly.pdbx_seq_one_letter_code
_entity_poly.pdbx_strand_id
1 'polypeptide(L)'
;NYGSPDFGPAASRYTESRLHPLAMQLLADIDEDTVDLIPTYDGTAEEPIVLPSRFPNLLVNGSQGIAVGMATSIPPHNLGEVVDATLHLIENPDATPADLMKFVKGPDFPTGGLILGREGIKDAYKTGRGSIKMRAKVAIEEGQRGQMRIVVTELPYQASCSAIAARIQELVDGGDLDGIADVNDNSSGGTTNLIITLKRDANSNVVMNNLFKLTQLQTSFPVNMVALVNGVPRTLNLKDAISGYVDHQIDVITRRSKFRLQRAKDRNHILEGRLKALNVIDEIIKLIRGSEDATAAKEALMGKKFGFSERQAIDILDMQLRQLTRLSRIDLETEQKDVKERIKELESILNSDKKLRGVISTELSAIRDSFATPRVCQITADVGEMSVEDLVDNKELVVVMTEAQYIKAVSADSFRTQGRGGRGVSGARLKADDIVRHVIFTTSHSYLL
;
A
#
# COMPACT_ATOMS: atom_id res chain seq x y z
N ASN A 1 13.41 -20.78 2.39
CA ASN A 1 12.33 -20.65 1.39
C ASN A 1 11.10 -20.11 2.10
N TYR A 2 10.60 -18.93 1.72
CA TYR A 2 9.42 -18.26 2.30
C TYR A 2 8.13 -18.47 1.49
N GLY A 3 8.17 -19.39 0.53
CA GLY A 3 7.08 -19.65 -0.40
C GLY A 3 7.20 -18.81 -1.66
N SER A 4 6.29 -19.08 -2.59
CA SER A 4 6.03 -18.32 -3.81
C SER A 4 4.50 -18.28 -4.00
N PRO A 5 3.98 -17.57 -5.02
CA PRO A 5 2.55 -17.65 -5.36
C PRO A 5 2.05 -19.08 -5.62
N ASP A 6 2.94 -19.99 -6.06
CA ASP A 6 2.59 -21.37 -6.43
C ASP A 6 2.87 -22.40 -5.32
N PHE A 7 3.82 -22.11 -4.41
CA PHE A 7 4.32 -23.10 -3.44
C PHE A 7 4.42 -22.53 -2.02
N GLY A 8 4.12 -23.38 -1.03
CA GLY A 8 4.21 -23.01 0.39
C GLY A 8 5.65 -22.81 0.89
N PRO A 9 5.82 -22.15 2.05
CA PRO A 9 7.12 -21.95 2.69
C PRO A 9 7.73 -23.27 3.21
N ALA A 10 9.04 -23.23 3.48
CA ALA A 10 9.69 -24.32 4.21
C ALA A 10 9.22 -24.37 5.67
N ALA A 11 9.44 -25.52 6.33
CA ALA A 11 9.10 -25.68 7.74
C ALA A 11 9.87 -24.69 8.64
N SER A 12 9.22 -24.24 9.73
CA SER A 12 9.72 -23.17 10.61
C SER A 12 11.13 -23.40 11.15
N ARG A 13 11.52 -24.66 11.39
CA ARG A 13 12.87 -25.04 11.84
C ARG A 13 14.01 -24.70 10.86
N TYR A 14 13.69 -24.34 9.61
CA TYR A 14 14.66 -23.99 8.56
C TYR A 14 14.61 -22.50 8.17
N THR A 15 13.74 -21.71 8.78
CA THR A 15 13.50 -20.31 8.40
C THR A 15 13.88 -19.37 9.53
N GLU A 16 14.53 -18.26 9.21
CA GLU A 16 14.97 -17.25 10.19
C GLU A 16 14.36 -15.89 9.88
N SER A 17 13.61 -15.31 10.82
CA SER A 17 12.94 -14.02 10.63
C SER A 17 13.51 -12.93 11.54
N ARG A 18 13.54 -11.69 11.02
CA ARG A 18 13.79 -10.47 11.80
C ARG A 18 12.86 -9.35 11.35
N LEU A 19 12.62 -8.37 12.20
CA LEU A 19 11.82 -7.20 11.85
C LEU A 19 12.53 -6.34 10.79
N HIS A 20 11.78 -5.91 9.79
CA HIS A 20 12.23 -4.95 8.80
C HIS A 20 12.38 -3.56 9.46
N PRO A 21 13.34 -2.70 9.05
CA PRO A 21 13.49 -1.36 9.63
C PRO A 21 12.21 -0.51 9.62
N LEU A 22 11.37 -0.64 8.59
CA LEU A 22 10.06 0.01 8.54
C LEU A 22 9.08 -0.53 9.60
N ALA A 23 9.14 -1.83 9.92
CA ALA A 23 8.30 -2.42 10.96
C ALA A 23 8.64 -1.87 12.35
N MET A 24 9.90 -1.49 12.60
CA MET A 24 10.28 -0.82 13.86
C MET A 24 9.56 0.53 14.04
N GLN A 25 9.13 1.18 12.95
CA GLN A 25 8.36 2.43 13.02
C GLN A 25 6.90 2.20 13.46
N LEU A 26 6.42 0.95 13.40
CA LEU A 26 5.14 0.58 14.02
C LEU A 26 5.22 0.56 15.55
N LEU A 27 6.39 0.19 16.09
CA LEU A 27 6.65 -0.02 17.52
C LEU A 27 7.34 1.16 18.20
N ALA A 28 7.68 2.21 17.46
CA ALA A 28 8.46 3.32 17.99
C ALA A 28 7.71 4.04 19.13
N ASP A 29 8.44 4.36 20.20
CA ASP A 29 7.95 5.01 21.43
C ASP A 29 6.88 4.21 22.22
N ILE A 30 6.78 2.89 22.01
CA ILE A 30 5.82 2.04 22.74
C ILE A 30 6.08 2.00 24.26
N ASP A 31 7.32 2.25 24.69
CA ASP A 31 7.77 2.28 26.08
C ASP A 31 7.51 3.64 26.78
N GLU A 32 6.89 4.59 26.09
CA GLU A 32 6.62 5.95 26.59
C GLU A 32 5.14 6.20 26.91
N ASP A 33 4.42 5.17 27.36
CA ASP A 33 2.98 5.24 27.71
C ASP A 33 2.13 5.80 26.56
N THR A 34 2.42 5.37 25.33
CA THR A 34 1.79 5.89 24.11
C THR A 34 0.51 5.16 23.73
N VAL A 35 0.29 3.97 24.27
CA VAL A 35 -0.86 3.11 23.97
C VAL A 35 -1.27 2.35 25.24
N ASP A 36 -2.53 1.91 25.28
CA ASP A 36 -3.02 1.08 26.37
C ASP A 36 -2.55 -0.36 26.23
N LEU A 37 -2.17 -0.95 27.36
CA LEU A 37 -1.79 -2.35 27.49
C LEU A 37 -2.89 -3.12 28.22
N ILE A 38 -3.12 -4.37 27.82
CA ILE A 38 -4.06 -5.30 28.46
C ILE A 38 -3.33 -6.59 28.85
N PRO A 39 -3.77 -7.31 29.90
CA PRO A 39 -3.19 -8.59 30.23
C PRO A 39 -3.34 -9.62 29.09
N THR A 40 -2.33 -10.47 28.91
CA THR A 40 -2.39 -11.63 28.02
C THR A 40 -3.45 -12.64 28.49
N TYR A 41 -3.79 -13.61 27.64
CA TYR A 41 -4.83 -14.62 27.91
C TYR A 41 -4.63 -15.40 29.23
N ASP A 42 -3.39 -15.54 29.68
CA ASP A 42 -2.97 -16.22 30.91
C ASP A 42 -2.62 -15.25 32.06
N GLY A 43 -2.68 -13.94 31.82
CA GLY A 43 -2.39 -12.88 32.78
C GLY A 43 -0.92 -12.78 33.21
N THR A 44 0.01 -13.42 32.49
CA THR A 44 1.44 -13.43 32.85
C THR A 44 2.22 -12.24 32.29
N ALA A 45 1.72 -11.62 31.22
CA ALA A 45 2.30 -10.45 30.58
C ALA A 45 1.20 -9.46 30.17
N GLU A 46 1.62 -8.33 29.61
CA GLU A 46 0.73 -7.34 29.00
C GLU A 46 1.03 -7.21 27.50
N GLU A 47 -0.01 -6.92 26.71
CA GLU A 47 0.06 -6.69 25.27
C GLU A 47 -0.65 -5.39 24.87
N PRO A 48 -0.17 -4.68 23.84
CA PRO A 48 -0.81 -3.43 23.39
C PRO A 48 -2.09 -3.69 22.61
N ILE A 49 -3.15 -2.91 22.87
CA ILE A 49 -4.41 -2.97 22.11
C ILE A 49 -4.21 -2.46 20.68
N VAL A 50 -3.37 -1.44 20.52
CA VAL A 50 -3.02 -0.78 19.25
C VAL A 50 -1.54 -0.42 19.27
N LEU A 51 -0.91 -0.31 18.10
CA LEU A 51 0.48 0.13 17.99
C LEU A 51 0.59 1.65 17.78
N PRO A 52 1.67 2.31 18.25
CA PRO A 52 1.89 3.73 18.01
C PRO A 52 1.87 4.11 16.52
N SER A 53 2.43 3.27 15.64
CA SER A 53 2.34 3.38 14.18
C SER A 53 2.69 4.75 13.59
N ARG A 54 3.99 5.02 13.36
CA ARG A 54 4.45 6.28 12.74
C ARG A 54 4.16 6.45 11.25
N PHE A 55 3.42 5.53 10.63
CA PHE A 55 2.89 5.68 9.28
C PHE A 55 1.51 5.00 9.13
N PRO A 56 0.70 5.40 8.14
CA PRO A 56 -0.66 4.89 7.93
C PRO A 56 -0.69 3.49 7.33
N ASN A 57 -0.30 2.48 8.11
CA ASN A 57 -0.12 1.09 7.67
C ASN A 57 -1.37 0.44 7.05
N LEU A 58 -2.57 0.81 7.52
CA LEU A 58 -3.85 0.28 6.99
C LEU A 58 -3.98 0.51 5.48
N LEU A 59 -3.60 1.69 4.99
CA LEU A 59 -3.66 2.01 3.56
C LEU A 59 -2.42 1.50 2.83
N VAL A 60 -1.23 1.62 3.43
CA VAL A 60 0.04 1.22 2.80
C VAL A 60 0.06 -0.27 2.47
N ASN A 61 -0.24 -1.13 3.44
CA ASN A 61 -0.25 -2.57 3.24
C ASN A 61 -1.61 -3.15 2.87
N GLY A 62 -2.69 -2.42 3.13
CA GLY A 62 -4.05 -2.94 2.96
C GLY A 62 -4.41 -4.00 4.00
N SER A 63 -5.56 -4.64 3.79
CA SER A 63 -6.05 -5.73 4.62
C SER A 63 -7.13 -6.51 3.88
N GLN A 64 -7.19 -7.81 4.08
CA GLN A 64 -8.29 -8.65 3.62
C GLN A 64 -8.72 -9.55 4.77
N GLY A 65 -10.03 -9.69 4.97
CA GLY A 65 -10.56 -10.51 6.05
C GLY A 65 -12.06 -10.72 5.94
N ILE A 66 -12.52 -11.85 6.47
CA ILE A 66 -13.93 -12.20 6.56
C ILE A 66 -14.27 -12.37 8.04
N ALA A 67 -15.25 -11.61 8.50
CA ALA A 67 -15.81 -11.69 9.84
C ALA A 67 -17.23 -12.28 9.78
N VAL A 68 -17.92 -12.36 10.92
CA VAL A 68 -19.31 -12.81 10.96
C VAL A 68 -20.20 -11.74 10.33
N GLY A 69 -20.74 -12.03 9.14
CA GLY A 69 -21.66 -11.14 8.41
C GLY A 69 -21.01 -9.93 7.72
N MET A 70 -19.69 -9.84 7.71
CA MET A 70 -18.94 -8.72 7.12
C MET A 70 -17.67 -9.22 6.44
N ALA A 71 -17.18 -8.47 5.46
CA ALA A 71 -15.87 -8.70 4.84
C ALA A 71 -15.16 -7.35 4.69
N THR A 72 -13.83 -7.38 4.63
CA THR A 72 -12.99 -6.23 4.32
C THR A 72 -11.98 -6.61 3.25
N SER A 73 -11.72 -5.67 2.35
CA SER A 73 -10.76 -5.81 1.26
C SER A 73 -10.25 -4.42 0.89
N ILE A 74 -9.12 -4.05 1.49
CA ILE A 74 -8.43 -2.78 1.32
C ILE A 74 -7.17 -3.08 0.52
N PRO A 75 -7.00 -2.49 -0.68
CA PRO A 75 -5.80 -2.73 -1.47
C PRO A 75 -4.59 -1.96 -0.89
N PRO A 76 -3.35 -2.40 -1.16
CA PRO A 76 -2.15 -1.66 -0.79
C PRO A 76 -2.00 -0.36 -1.59
N HIS A 77 -1.26 0.59 -1.03
CA HIS A 77 -1.02 1.92 -1.60
C HIS A 77 0.44 2.32 -1.46
N ASN A 78 0.87 3.23 -2.33
CA ASN A 78 2.22 3.77 -2.28
C ASN A 78 2.41 4.60 -0.99
N LEU A 79 3.46 4.26 -0.21
CA LEU A 79 3.76 4.94 1.07
C LEU A 79 3.90 6.46 0.91
N GLY A 80 4.63 6.90 -0.13
CA GLY A 80 4.85 8.33 -0.36
C GLY A 80 3.55 9.07 -0.65
N GLU A 81 2.72 8.53 -1.54
CA GLU A 81 1.42 9.12 -1.90
C GLU A 81 0.47 9.22 -0.70
N VAL A 82 0.44 8.20 0.18
CA VAL A 82 -0.40 8.21 1.38
C VAL A 82 0.14 9.21 2.42
N VAL A 83 1.46 9.29 2.62
CA VAL A 83 2.05 10.28 3.53
C VAL A 83 1.76 11.70 3.04
N ASP A 84 1.94 11.99 1.76
CA ASP A 84 1.67 13.32 1.20
C ASP A 84 0.19 13.72 1.36
N ALA A 85 -0.74 12.78 1.17
CA ALA A 85 -2.15 13.01 1.44
C ALA A 85 -2.44 13.25 2.92
N THR A 86 -1.74 12.55 3.81
CA THR A 86 -1.85 12.73 5.27
C THR A 86 -1.35 14.10 5.69
N LEU A 87 -0.18 14.53 5.19
CA LEU A 87 0.37 15.86 5.42
C LEU A 87 -0.60 16.94 4.94
N HIS A 88 -1.19 16.77 3.76
CA HIS A 88 -2.18 17.69 3.23
C HIS A 88 -3.42 17.80 4.12
N LEU A 89 -3.92 16.67 4.65
CA LEU A 89 -5.09 16.65 5.54
C LEU A 89 -4.78 17.29 6.91
N ILE A 90 -3.56 17.12 7.43
CA ILE A 90 -3.13 17.77 8.67
C ILE A 90 -3.19 19.31 8.55
N GLU A 91 -2.75 19.83 7.40
CA GLU A 91 -2.80 21.27 7.08
C GLU A 91 -4.21 21.76 6.72
N ASN A 92 -5.02 20.91 6.09
CA ASN A 92 -6.36 21.23 5.57
C ASN A 92 -7.40 20.20 6.05
N PRO A 93 -7.91 20.31 7.30
CA PRO A 93 -8.82 19.31 7.89
C PRO A 93 -10.13 19.10 7.12
N ASP A 94 -10.57 20.15 6.41
CA ASP A 94 -11.80 20.14 5.62
C ASP A 94 -11.62 19.53 4.22
N ALA A 95 -10.40 19.10 3.85
CA ALA A 95 -10.12 18.47 2.57
C ALA A 95 -11.10 17.32 2.29
N THR A 96 -11.57 17.24 1.04
CA THR A 96 -12.51 16.21 0.60
C THR A 96 -11.75 14.97 0.10
N PRO A 97 -12.40 13.81 -0.05
CA PRO A 97 -11.78 12.67 -0.73
C PRO A 97 -11.24 13.04 -2.14
N ALA A 98 -11.88 13.99 -2.83
CA ALA A 98 -11.43 14.46 -4.14
C ALA A 98 -10.12 15.25 -4.08
N ASP A 99 -9.85 15.98 -2.99
CA ASP A 99 -8.59 16.68 -2.79
C ASP A 99 -7.47 15.70 -2.46
N LEU A 100 -7.75 14.70 -1.64
CA LEU A 100 -6.78 13.64 -1.27
C LEU A 100 -6.40 12.77 -2.47
N MET A 101 -7.32 12.55 -3.42
CA MET A 101 -7.05 11.84 -4.68
C MET A 101 -6.03 12.54 -5.61
N LYS A 102 -5.73 13.83 -5.38
CA LYS A 102 -4.64 14.52 -6.10
C LYS A 102 -3.27 13.98 -5.70
N PHE A 103 -3.16 13.43 -4.49
CA PHE A 103 -1.95 12.83 -3.92
C PHE A 103 -1.98 11.31 -4.06
N VAL A 104 -3.04 10.65 -3.59
CA VAL A 104 -3.25 9.20 -3.73
C VAL A 104 -3.86 8.89 -5.09
N LYS A 105 -3.03 8.50 -6.06
CA LYS A 105 -3.46 8.31 -7.45
C LYS A 105 -4.34 7.07 -7.64
N GLY A 106 -4.19 6.09 -6.75
CA GLY A 106 -4.84 4.79 -6.80
C GLY A 106 -4.03 3.74 -6.02
N PRO A 107 -4.53 2.50 -5.92
CA PRO A 107 -3.81 1.39 -5.30
C PRO A 107 -2.46 1.12 -5.95
N ASP A 108 -1.47 0.63 -5.20
CA ASP A 108 -0.15 0.27 -5.70
C ASP A 108 0.19 -1.16 -5.24
N PHE A 109 -0.04 -2.12 -6.12
CA PHE A 109 0.14 -3.53 -5.83
C PHE A 109 1.62 -3.94 -5.97
N PRO A 110 2.13 -4.83 -5.10
CA PRO A 110 3.53 -5.23 -5.13
C PRO A 110 3.91 -6.02 -6.39
N THR A 111 2.93 -6.59 -7.10
CA THR A 111 3.15 -7.33 -8.36
C THR A 111 3.24 -6.42 -9.59
N GLY A 112 2.96 -5.12 -9.44
CA GLY A 112 2.87 -4.17 -10.55
C GLY A 112 1.63 -4.38 -11.39
N GLY A 113 1.81 -4.47 -12.71
CA GLY A 113 0.75 -4.58 -13.69
C GLY A 113 0.07 -3.25 -14.00
N LEU A 114 -0.98 -3.33 -14.80
CA LEU A 114 -1.76 -2.19 -15.26
C LEU A 114 -3.06 -2.10 -14.48
N ILE A 115 -3.40 -0.92 -14.00
CA ILE A 115 -4.73 -0.61 -13.48
C ILE A 115 -5.52 0.06 -14.61
N LEU A 116 -6.69 -0.51 -14.92
CA LEU A 116 -7.53 -0.03 -16.02
C LEU A 116 -8.62 0.91 -15.49
N GLY A 117 -8.61 2.14 -15.99
CA GLY A 117 -9.60 3.15 -15.66
C GLY A 117 -9.44 3.75 -14.26
N ARG A 118 -10.21 4.79 -13.98
CA ARG A 118 -10.19 5.53 -12.70
C ARG A 118 -11.52 5.54 -11.96
N GLU A 119 -12.62 5.15 -12.61
CA GLU A 119 -13.95 5.23 -11.99
C GLU A 119 -14.04 4.33 -10.75
N GLY A 120 -13.56 3.08 -10.85
CA GLY A 120 -13.53 2.18 -9.69
C GLY A 120 -12.68 2.68 -8.51
N ILE A 121 -11.59 3.41 -8.80
CA ILE A 121 -10.75 4.07 -7.77
C ILE A 121 -11.54 5.20 -7.10
N LYS A 122 -12.22 6.04 -7.89
CA LYS A 122 -13.00 7.16 -7.37
C LYS A 122 -14.17 6.67 -6.50
N ASP A 123 -14.87 5.64 -6.93
CA ASP A 123 -15.99 5.06 -6.18
C ASP A 123 -15.51 4.48 -4.86
N ALA A 124 -14.41 3.71 -4.90
CA ALA A 124 -13.77 3.18 -3.71
C ALA A 124 -13.40 4.29 -2.72
N TYR A 125 -12.71 5.34 -3.17
CA TYR A 125 -12.25 6.40 -2.28
C TYR A 125 -13.33 7.36 -1.79
N LYS A 126 -14.46 7.47 -2.50
CA LYS A 126 -15.60 8.28 -2.06
C LYS A 126 -16.54 7.54 -1.13
N THR A 127 -16.77 6.24 -1.38
CA THR A 127 -17.84 5.47 -0.72
C THR A 127 -17.33 4.35 0.18
N GLY A 128 -16.06 3.98 0.06
CA GLY A 128 -15.48 2.79 0.66
C GLY A 128 -15.70 1.50 -0.15
N ARG A 129 -16.43 1.56 -1.27
CA ARG A 129 -16.71 0.40 -2.13
C ARG A 129 -16.39 0.69 -3.58
N GLY A 130 -15.77 -0.27 -4.26
CA GLY A 130 -15.44 -0.13 -5.68
C GLY A 130 -14.84 -1.42 -6.24
N SER A 131 -14.49 -1.40 -7.51
CA SER A 131 -13.84 -2.52 -8.18
C SER A 131 -12.67 -2.01 -9.02
N ILE A 132 -11.47 -2.53 -8.77
CA ILE A 132 -10.25 -2.09 -9.45
C ILE A 132 -9.86 -3.16 -10.47
N LYS A 133 -10.05 -2.86 -11.75
CA LYS A 133 -9.60 -3.74 -12.83
C LYS A 133 -8.09 -3.71 -12.94
N MET A 134 -7.48 -4.89 -12.90
CA MET A 134 -6.04 -5.10 -13.06
C MET A 134 -5.80 -5.95 -14.31
N ARG A 135 -4.76 -5.63 -15.06
CA ARG A 135 -4.35 -6.36 -16.26
C ARG A 135 -2.85 -6.63 -16.23
N ALA A 136 -2.47 -7.82 -16.66
CA ALA A 136 -1.08 -8.21 -16.83
C ALA A 136 -0.38 -7.28 -17.84
N LYS A 137 0.91 -7.05 -17.62
CA LYS A 137 1.74 -6.35 -18.61
C LYS A 137 2.25 -7.37 -19.62
N VAL A 138 1.88 -7.17 -20.86
CA VAL A 138 2.17 -8.11 -21.95
C VAL A 138 2.84 -7.40 -23.11
N ALA A 139 3.74 -8.11 -23.79
CA ALA A 139 4.36 -7.70 -25.04
C ALA A 139 4.16 -8.79 -26.09
N ILE A 140 3.95 -8.38 -27.34
CA ILE A 140 3.94 -9.30 -28.48
C ILE A 140 5.33 -9.25 -29.11
N GLU A 141 5.99 -10.40 -29.18
CA GLU A 141 7.35 -10.54 -29.68
C GLU A 141 7.42 -11.58 -30.80
N GLU A 142 8.34 -11.38 -31.75
CA GLU A 142 8.65 -12.38 -32.77
C GLU A 142 9.77 -13.31 -32.28
N GLY A 143 9.48 -14.61 -32.20
CA GLY A 143 10.45 -15.62 -31.80
C GLY A 143 11.45 -15.96 -32.92
N GLN A 144 12.51 -16.70 -32.57
CA GLN A 144 13.62 -17.04 -33.48
C GLN A 144 13.23 -17.79 -34.78
N ARG A 145 12.02 -18.35 -34.85
CA ARG A 145 11.51 -19.09 -36.03
C ARG A 145 10.39 -18.34 -36.76
N GLY A 146 10.26 -17.02 -36.53
CA GLY A 146 9.19 -16.19 -37.09
C GLY A 146 7.81 -16.46 -36.46
N GLN A 147 7.78 -17.16 -35.33
CA GLN A 147 6.55 -17.47 -34.59
C GLN A 147 6.25 -16.36 -33.59
N MET A 148 5.03 -15.83 -33.59
CA MET A 148 4.62 -14.80 -32.65
C MET A 148 4.45 -15.38 -31.24
N ARG A 149 4.82 -14.60 -30.23
CA ARG A 149 4.73 -14.95 -28.81
C ARG A 149 4.10 -13.80 -28.04
N ILE A 150 3.29 -14.13 -27.05
CA ILE A 150 2.83 -13.18 -26.03
C ILE A 150 3.68 -13.44 -24.79
N VAL A 151 4.44 -12.42 -24.38
CA VAL A 151 5.33 -12.46 -23.22
C VAL A 151 4.71 -11.64 -22.11
N VAL A 152 4.44 -12.27 -20.97
CA VAL A 152 3.86 -11.63 -19.78
C VAL A 152 4.97 -11.37 -18.78
N THR A 153 5.14 -10.10 -18.39
CA THR A 153 6.24 -9.63 -17.53
C THR A 153 5.80 -9.21 -16.13
N GLU A 154 4.52 -8.85 -15.96
CA GLU A 154 3.93 -8.49 -14.67
C GLU A 154 2.50 -9.04 -14.60
N LEU A 155 2.12 -9.60 -13.45
CA LEU A 155 0.79 -10.21 -13.24
C LEU A 155 -0.12 -9.34 -12.36
N PRO A 156 -1.45 -9.47 -12.51
CA PRO A 156 -2.40 -8.94 -11.54
C PRO A 156 -2.13 -9.46 -10.13
N TYR A 157 -2.53 -8.69 -9.12
CA TYR A 157 -2.32 -9.06 -7.72
C TYR A 157 -3.01 -10.40 -7.38
N GLN A 158 -2.28 -11.27 -6.65
CA GLN A 158 -2.70 -12.62 -6.27
C GLN A 158 -2.93 -13.61 -7.43
N ALA A 159 -2.52 -13.27 -8.67
CA ALA A 159 -2.53 -14.22 -9.78
C ALA A 159 -1.26 -15.10 -9.79
N SER A 160 -1.38 -16.31 -10.33
CA SER A 160 -0.31 -17.31 -10.42
C SER A 160 -0.04 -17.69 -11.88
N CYS A 161 1.24 -17.76 -12.25
CA CYS A 161 1.66 -18.23 -13.59
C CYS A 161 1.17 -19.66 -13.85
N SER A 162 1.33 -20.56 -12.87
CA SER A 162 0.94 -21.96 -13.02
C SER A 162 -0.58 -22.12 -13.17
N ALA A 163 -1.37 -21.38 -12.39
CA ALA A 163 -2.83 -21.38 -12.50
C ALA A 163 -3.30 -20.81 -13.85
N ILE A 164 -2.67 -19.74 -14.34
CA ILE A 164 -2.96 -19.17 -15.66
C ILE A 164 -2.61 -20.18 -16.77
N ALA A 165 -1.43 -20.79 -16.72
CA ALA A 165 -1.00 -21.77 -17.72
C ALA A 165 -1.93 -23.00 -17.75
N ALA A 166 -2.30 -23.52 -16.58
CA ALA A 166 -3.27 -24.62 -16.48
C ALA A 166 -4.64 -24.25 -17.06
N ARG A 167 -5.13 -23.03 -16.77
CA ARG A 167 -6.39 -22.54 -17.33
C ARG A 167 -6.33 -22.35 -18.85
N ILE A 168 -5.20 -21.88 -19.38
CA ILE A 168 -5.01 -21.77 -20.83
C ILE A 168 -5.06 -23.15 -21.48
N GLN A 169 -4.37 -24.15 -20.92
CA GLN A 169 -4.37 -25.51 -21.44
C GLN A 169 -5.79 -26.09 -21.45
N GLU A 170 -6.55 -25.93 -20.36
CA GLU A 170 -7.95 -26.36 -20.27
C GLU A 170 -8.82 -25.73 -21.36
N LEU A 171 -8.68 -24.41 -21.61
CA LEU A 171 -9.44 -23.69 -22.63
C LEU A 171 -9.07 -24.12 -24.06
N VAL A 172 -7.79 -24.44 -24.30
CA VAL A 172 -7.32 -24.94 -25.60
C VAL A 172 -7.82 -26.36 -25.87
N ASP A 173 -7.75 -27.24 -24.86
CA ASP A 173 -8.23 -28.62 -24.96
C ASP A 173 -9.75 -28.69 -25.11
N GLY A 174 -10.47 -27.78 -24.45
CA GLY A 174 -11.92 -27.60 -24.57
C GLY A 174 -12.39 -26.97 -25.88
N GLY A 175 -11.48 -26.36 -26.65
CA GLY A 175 -11.80 -25.67 -27.91
C GLY A 175 -12.36 -24.26 -27.74
N ASP A 176 -12.42 -23.73 -26.52
CA ASP A 176 -12.88 -22.36 -26.21
C ASP A 176 -11.84 -21.30 -26.59
N LEU A 177 -10.56 -21.69 -26.70
CA LEU A 177 -9.44 -20.81 -27.05
C LEU A 177 -8.59 -21.44 -28.15
N ASP A 178 -8.54 -20.80 -29.32
CA ASP A 178 -7.70 -21.23 -30.44
C ASP A 178 -6.50 -20.28 -30.65
N GLY A 179 -5.54 -20.71 -31.45
CA GLY A 179 -4.37 -19.92 -31.85
C GLY A 179 -3.17 -20.03 -30.93
N ILE A 180 -3.24 -20.85 -29.87
CA ILE A 180 -2.13 -21.13 -28.95
C ILE A 180 -1.48 -22.45 -29.32
N ALA A 181 -0.15 -22.43 -29.43
CA ALA A 181 0.66 -23.62 -29.69
C ALA A 181 1.26 -24.21 -28.41
N ASP A 182 1.67 -23.36 -27.46
CA ASP A 182 2.33 -23.79 -26.23
C ASP A 182 2.33 -22.68 -25.17
N VAL A 183 2.43 -23.04 -23.89
CA VAL A 183 2.54 -22.11 -22.75
C VAL A 183 3.64 -22.58 -21.80
N ASN A 184 4.66 -21.74 -21.59
CA ASN A 184 5.78 -22.05 -20.72
C ASN A 184 6.03 -20.95 -19.71
N ASP A 185 6.17 -21.34 -18.44
CA ASP A 185 6.61 -20.43 -17.37
C ASP A 185 8.14 -20.46 -17.26
N ASN A 186 8.77 -19.36 -17.67
CA ASN A 186 10.22 -19.14 -17.58
C ASN A 186 10.57 -18.18 -16.43
N SER A 187 9.67 -18.00 -15.45
CA SER A 187 9.89 -17.13 -14.31
C SER A 187 11.08 -17.62 -13.46
N SER A 188 11.94 -16.70 -13.05
CA SER A 188 13.14 -17.02 -12.26
C SER A 188 13.54 -15.84 -11.38
N GLY A 189 14.04 -16.13 -10.18
CA GLY A 189 14.54 -15.12 -9.25
C GLY A 189 13.50 -14.08 -8.81
N GLY A 190 12.19 -14.42 -8.86
CA GLY A 190 11.09 -13.49 -8.56
C GLY A 190 10.67 -12.61 -9.74
N THR A 191 11.34 -12.72 -10.89
CA THR A 191 10.93 -12.05 -12.13
C THR A 191 9.92 -12.93 -12.87
N THR A 192 8.75 -12.37 -13.16
CA THR A 192 7.70 -13.04 -13.94
C THR A 192 8.08 -13.07 -15.42
N ASN A 193 7.99 -14.24 -16.05
CA ASN A 193 8.21 -14.41 -17.48
C ASN A 193 7.40 -15.60 -18.03
N LEU A 194 6.11 -15.39 -18.26
CA LEU A 194 5.22 -16.39 -18.86
C LEU A 194 5.18 -16.19 -20.37
N ILE A 195 5.58 -17.21 -21.13
CA ILE A 195 5.66 -17.18 -22.59
C ILE A 195 4.56 -18.04 -23.19
N ILE A 196 3.66 -17.40 -23.93
CA ILE A 196 2.60 -18.05 -24.69
C ILE A 196 2.98 -18.02 -26.16
N THR A 197 3.30 -19.17 -26.73
CA THR A 197 3.65 -19.29 -28.15
C THR A 197 2.40 -19.50 -28.98
N LEU A 198 2.26 -18.72 -30.05
CA LEU A 198 1.09 -18.76 -30.94
C LEU A 198 1.29 -19.71 -32.12
N LYS A 199 0.19 -20.21 -32.69
CA LYS A 199 0.17 -20.90 -33.98
C LYS A 199 0.55 -19.91 -35.10
N ARG A 200 1.08 -20.41 -36.22
CA ARG A 200 1.63 -19.57 -37.31
C ARG A 200 0.60 -18.63 -37.96
N ASP A 201 -0.66 -19.03 -37.95
CA ASP A 201 -1.80 -18.35 -38.57
C ASP A 201 -2.67 -17.59 -37.56
N ALA A 202 -2.33 -17.63 -36.27
CA ALA A 202 -3.09 -16.98 -35.23
C ALA A 202 -2.87 -15.46 -35.23
N ASN A 203 -3.95 -14.70 -35.07
CA ASN A 203 -3.86 -13.26 -34.86
C ASN A 203 -3.52 -12.96 -33.39
N SER A 204 -2.31 -12.44 -33.14
CA SER A 204 -1.81 -12.16 -31.79
C SER A 204 -2.73 -11.28 -30.95
N ASN A 205 -3.37 -10.27 -31.56
CA ASN A 205 -4.25 -9.34 -30.82
C ASN A 205 -5.56 -10.01 -30.41
N VAL A 206 -6.12 -10.87 -31.26
CA VAL A 206 -7.34 -11.64 -30.96
C VAL A 206 -7.08 -12.63 -29.83
N VAL A 207 -5.99 -13.40 -29.93
CA VAL A 207 -5.60 -14.35 -28.87
C VAL A 207 -5.33 -13.62 -27.55
N MET A 208 -4.60 -12.50 -27.58
CA MET A 208 -4.32 -11.69 -26.40
C MET A 208 -5.62 -11.18 -25.73
N ASN A 209 -6.59 -10.70 -26.51
CA ASN A 209 -7.86 -10.23 -25.94
C ASN A 209 -8.71 -11.36 -25.37
N ASN A 210 -8.74 -12.53 -26.02
CA ASN A 210 -9.41 -13.72 -25.48
C ASN A 210 -8.73 -14.19 -24.18
N LEU A 211 -7.40 -14.16 -24.13
CA LEU A 211 -6.63 -14.44 -22.91
C LEU A 211 -7.01 -13.51 -21.76
N PHE A 212 -7.15 -12.20 -22.00
CA PHE A 212 -7.62 -11.28 -20.97
C PHE A 212 -9.06 -11.57 -20.50
N LYS A 213 -9.96 -12.01 -21.39
CA LYS A 213 -11.36 -12.29 -21.03
C LYS A 213 -11.53 -13.61 -20.26
N LEU A 214 -10.76 -14.63 -20.62
CA LEU A 214 -10.99 -16.01 -20.19
C LEU A 214 -10.02 -16.51 -19.11
N THR A 215 -8.99 -15.72 -18.77
CA THR A 215 -7.95 -16.08 -17.81
C THR A 215 -7.72 -14.99 -16.76
N GLN A 216 -6.94 -15.31 -15.73
CA GLN A 216 -6.54 -14.36 -14.69
C GLN A 216 -5.46 -13.36 -15.14
N LEU A 217 -5.13 -13.29 -16.44
CA LEU A 217 -4.32 -12.20 -16.99
C LEU A 217 -5.05 -10.84 -16.89
N GLN A 218 -6.36 -10.85 -16.69
CA GLN A 218 -7.10 -9.68 -16.23
C GLN A 218 -8.04 -10.10 -15.09
N THR A 219 -8.02 -9.36 -13.99
CA THR A 219 -8.88 -9.61 -12.83
C THR A 219 -9.43 -8.31 -12.29
N SER A 220 -10.37 -8.39 -11.35
CA SER A 220 -10.88 -7.24 -10.64
C SER A 220 -10.69 -7.43 -9.15
N PHE A 221 -10.08 -6.44 -8.49
CA PHE A 221 -9.96 -6.41 -7.04
C PHE A 221 -11.21 -5.75 -6.43
N PRO A 222 -12.02 -6.48 -5.66
CA PRO A 222 -13.19 -5.90 -5.00
C PRO A 222 -12.73 -5.07 -3.79
N VAL A 223 -12.92 -3.76 -3.84
CA VAL A 223 -12.62 -2.87 -2.72
C VAL A 223 -13.83 -2.80 -1.80
N ASN A 224 -13.60 -3.09 -0.53
CA ASN A 224 -14.56 -2.91 0.54
C ASN A 224 -13.80 -2.46 1.80
N MET A 225 -13.70 -1.15 1.99
CA MET A 225 -12.94 -0.53 3.07
C MET A 225 -13.75 -0.54 4.36
N VAL A 226 -13.72 -1.66 5.07
CA VAL A 226 -14.36 -1.82 6.39
C VAL A 226 -13.28 -2.01 7.46
N ALA A 227 -13.34 -1.21 8.52
CA ALA A 227 -12.47 -1.33 9.67
C ALA A 227 -13.23 -1.02 10.97
N LEU A 228 -12.64 -1.37 12.11
CA LEU A 228 -13.18 -1.02 13.41
C LEU A 228 -12.75 0.42 13.76
N VAL A 229 -13.73 1.30 13.97
CA VAL A 229 -13.51 2.63 14.52
C VAL A 229 -14.13 2.63 15.92
N ASN A 230 -13.29 2.75 16.95
CA ASN A 230 -13.70 2.63 18.35
C ASN A 230 -14.45 1.33 18.63
N GLY A 231 -13.94 0.22 18.11
CA GLY A 231 -14.52 -1.12 18.26
C GLY A 231 -15.76 -1.41 17.41
N VAL A 232 -16.27 -0.43 16.66
CA VAL A 232 -17.48 -0.59 15.83
C VAL A 232 -17.09 -0.70 14.35
N PRO A 233 -17.57 -1.73 13.62
CA PRO A 233 -17.30 -1.87 12.20
C PRO A 233 -17.96 -0.72 11.42
N ARG A 234 -17.17 -0.02 10.61
CA ARG A 234 -17.62 1.06 9.74
C ARG A 234 -17.04 0.91 8.35
N THR A 235 -17.84 1.27 7.34
CA THR A 235 -17.32 1.51 6.00
C THR A 235 -16.67 2.89 5.98
N LEU A 236 -15.42 2.94 5.52
CA LEU A 236 -14.59 4.14 5.50
C LEU A 236 -14.36 4.57 4.06
N ASN A 237 -14.41 5.87 3.79
CA ASN A 237 -13.85 6.44 2.57
C ASN A 237 -12.35 6.78 2.78
N LEU A 238 -11.67 7.31 1.76
CA LEU A 238 -10.24 7.65 1.85
C LEU A 238 -9.95 8.71 2.94
N LYS A 239 -10.81 9.72 3.06
CA LYS A 239 -10.68 10.74 4.11
C LYS A 239 -10.83 10.11 5.49
N ASP A 240 -11.86 9.30 5.71
CA ASP A 240 -12.13 8.70 7.02
C ASP A 240 -10.95 7.83 7.50
N ALA A 241 -10.34 7.07 6.58
CA ALA A 241 -9.17 6.25 6.89
C ALA A 241 -7.94 7.09 7.30
N ILE A 242 -7.67 8.19 6.60
CA ILE A 242 -6.54 9.09 6.92
C ILE A 242 -6.85 9.91 8.18
N SER A 243 -8.08 10.41 8.35
CA SER A 243 -8.53 11.11 9.55
C SER A 243 -8.38 10.23 10.79
N GLY A 244 -8.82 8.97 10.74
CA GLY A 244 -8.65 8.04 11.86
C GLY A 244 -7.17 7.82 12.23
N TYR A 245 -6.28 7.81 11.23
CA TYR A 245 -4.84 7.76 11.49
C TYR A 245 -4.31 9.04 12.15
N VAL A 246 -4.71 10.22 11.65
CA VAL A 246 -4.31 11.52 12.23
C VAL A 246 -4.78 11.65 13.66
N ASP A 247 -6.03 11.28 13.97
CA ASP A 247 -6.59 11.32 15.31
C ASP A 247 -5.80 10.40 16.28
N HIS A 248 -5.46 9.19 15.82
CA HIS A 248 -4.59 8.28 16.57
C HIS A 248 -3.20 8.87 16.84
N GLN A 249 -2.58 9.49 15.83
CA GLN A 249 -1.28 10.16 16.01
C GLN A 249 -1.38 11.34 16.98
N ILE A 250 -2.47 12.10 16.98
CA ILE A 250 -2.66 13.19 17.95
C ILE A 250 -2.65 12.64 19.38
N ASP A 251 -3.34 11.53 19.64
CA ASP A 251 -3.35 10.90 20.96
C ASP A 251 -1.96 10.38 21.36
N VAL A 252 -1.32 9.59 20.48
CA VAL A 252 0.02 9.02 20.70
C VAL A 252 1.04 10.12 21.02
N ILE A 253 1.09 11.19 20.21
CA ILE A 253 2.04 12.28 20.40
C ILE A 253 1.72 13.07 21.67
N THR A 254 0.44 13.25 22.00
CA THR A 254 0.02 13.88 23.26
C THR A 254 0.50 13.08 24.46
N ARG A 255 0.24 11.77 24.50
CA ARG A 255 0.66 10.87 25.59
C ARG A 255 2.17 10.83 25.74
N ARG A 256 2.89 10.62 24.63
CA ARG A 256 4.36 10.66 24.57
C ARG A 256 4.93 11.96 25.14
N SER A 257 4.32 13.10 24.76
CA SER A 257 4.77 14.41 25.19
C SER A 257 4.50 14.65 26.68
N LYS A 258 3.37 14.17 27.22
CA LYS A 258 3.07 14.17 28.66
C LYS A 258 4.04 13.29 29.45
N PHE A 259 4.33 12.08 28.97
CA PHE A 259 5.29 11.16 29.58
C PHE A 259 6.69 11.80 29.67
N ARG A 260 7.19 12.30 28.53
CA ARG A 260 8.48 13.01 28.46
C ARG A 260 8.49 14.26 29.36
N LEU A 261 7.38 15.00 29.41
CA LEU A 261 7.27 16.21 30.25
C LEU A 261 7.34 15.85 31.73
N GLN A 262 6.63 14.82 32.17
CA GLN A 262 6.66 14.38 33.56
C GLN A 262 8.06 13.93 33.98
N ARG A 263 8.75 13.15 33.13
CA ARG A 263 10.14 12.75 33.40
C ARG A 263 11.09 13.95 33.46
N ALA A 264 10.92 14.94 32.59
CA ALA A 264 11.72 16.15 32.60
C ALA A 264 11.46 16.98 33.86
N LYS A 265 10.20 17.14 34.29
CA LYS A 265 9.82 17.83 35.54
C LYS A 265 10.40 17.14 36.76
N ASP A 266 10.28 15.81 36.83
CA ASP A 266 10.87 14.99 37.88
C ASP A 266 12.38 15.17 37.95
N ARG A 267 13.06 15.17 36.80
CA ARG A 267 14.51 15.39 36.74
C ARG A 267 14.89 16.80 37.18
N ASN A 268 14.19 17.83 36.72
CA ASN A 268 14.42 19.21 37.12
C ASN A 268 14.26 19.39 38.64
N HIS A 269 13.24 18.76 39.24
CA HIS A 269 13.00 18.80 40.68
C HIS A 269 14.19 18.26 41.48
N ILE A 270 14.80 17.17 41.04
CA ILE A 270 16.02 16.64 41.66
C ILE A 270 17.21 17.58 41.48
N LEU A 271 17.42 18.12 40.27
CA LEU A 271 18.50 19.07 39.99
C LEU A 271 18.39 20.35 40.83
N GLU A 272 17.17 20.87 41.02
CA GLU A 272 16.89 22.00 41.91
C GLU A 272 17.28 21.70 43.36
N GLY A 273 16.96 20.50 43.84
CA GLY A 273 17.36 20.01 45.16
C GLY A 273 18.88 19.98 45.31
N ARG A 274 19.59 19.37 44.36
CA ARG A 274 21.06 19.27 44.36
C ARG A 274 21.74 20.64 44.34
N LEU A 275 21.32 21.54 43.44
CA LEU A 275 21.91 22.88 43.35
C LEU A 275 21.66 23.70 44.61
N LYS A 276 20.46 23.60 45.19
CA LYS A 276 20.15 24.22 46.48
C LYS A 276 21.01 23.63 47.61
N ALA A 277 21.17 22.30 47.64
CA ALA A 277 22.01 21.62 48.64
C ALA A 277 23.49 22.03 48.54
N LEU A 278 24.03 22.14 47.32
CA LEU A 278 25.41 22.58 47.09
C LEU A 278 25.68 24.01 47.59
N ASN A 279 24.67 24.89 47.63
CA ASN A 279 24.83 26.25 48.16
C ASN A 279 24.95 26.30 49.69
N VAL A 280 24.48 25.27 50.40
CA VAL A 280 24.47 25.18 51.88
C VAL A 280 25.08 23.86 52.36
N ILE A 281 26.06 23.34 51.61
CA ILE A 281 26.56 21.97 51.78
C ILE A 281 27.18 21.73 53.17
N ASP A 282 27.87 22.71 53.73
CA ASP A 282 28.49 22.59 55.05
C ASP A 282 27.44 22.42 56.16
N GLU A 283 26.31 23.13 56.05
CA GLU A 283 25.20 23.00 56.99
C GLU A 283 24.51 21.63 56.87
N ILE A 284 24.36 21.13 55.64
CA ILE A 284 23.80 19.82 55.35
C ILE A 284 24.71 18.72 55.91
N ILE A 285 26.02 18.80 55.69
CA ILE A 285 26.99 17.84 56.24
C ILE A 285 26.94 17.85 57.77
N LYS A 286 26.86 19.04 58.39
CA LYS A 286 26.74 19.16 59.85
C LYS A 286 25.46 18.53 60.38
N LEU A 287 24.34 18.74 59.70
CA LEU A 287 23.05 18.14 60.05
C LEU A 287 23.10 16.61 59.93
N ILE A 288 23.62 16.09 58.82
CA ILE A 288 23.73 14.64 58.59
C ILE A 288 24.63 14.00 59.64
N ARG A 289 25.80 14.59 59.93
CA ARG A 289 26.72 14.09 60.96
C ARG A 289 26.16 14.15 62.38
N GLY A 290 25.21 15.03 62.64
CA GLY A 290 24.54 15.18 63.93
C GLY A 290 23.25 14.36 64.07
N SER A 291 22.81 13.67 63.01
CA SER A 291 21.63 12.82 63.02
C SER A 291 22.00 11.41 63.48
N GLU A 292 21.10 10.73 64.19
CA GLU A 292 21.34 9.37 64.72
C GLU A 292 21.36 8.31 63.61
N ASP A 293 20.52 8.48 62.59
CA ASP A 293 20.43 7.60 61.43
C ASP A 293 20.01 8.35 60.15
N ALA A 294 19.92 7.61 59.04
CA ALA A 294 19.51 8.16 57.74
C ALA A 294 18.06 8.66 57.73
N THR A 295 17.18 8.06 58.53
CA THR A 295 15.76 8.45 58.62
C THR A 295 15.63 9.82 59.27
N ALA A 296 16.30 10.02 60.41
CA ALA A 296 16.36 11.29 61.13
C ALA A 296 17.01 12.38 60.26
N ALA A 297 18.09 12.06 59.52
CA ALA A 297 18.72 12.99 58.59
C ALA A 297 17.77 13.41 57.46
N LYS A 298 17.03 12.45 56.89
CA LYS A 298 16.01 12.71 55.85
C LYS A 298 14.92 13.65 56.37
N GLU A 299 14.34 13.36 57.54
CA GLU A 299 13.31 14.20 58.15
C GLU A 299 13.81 15.62 58.46
N ALA A 300 15.05 15.74 58.94
CA ALA A 300 15.66 17.03 59.23
C ALA A 300 15.94 17.86 57.94
N LEU A 301 16.33 17.22 56.84
CA LEU A 301 16.44 17.86 55.52
C LEU A 301 15.08 18.31 54.96
N MET A 302 14.01 17.56 55.25
CA MET A 302 12.64 17.93 54.89
C MET A 302 12.08 19.04 55.79
N GLY A 303 12.67 19.25 56.96
CA GLY A 303 12.25 20.26 57.93
C GLY A 303 12.26 21.69 57.37
N LYS A 304 11.52 22.59 58.02
CA LYS A 304 11.29 23.98 57.58
C LYS A 304 12.56 24.77 57.23
N LYS A 305 13.70 24.44 57.84
CA LYS A 305 14.98 25.10 57.60
C LYS A 305 15.43 24.96 56.14
N PHE A 306 15.32 23.76 55.57
CA PHE A 306 15.79 23.47 54.22
C PHE A 306 14.62 23.24 53.25
N GLY A 307 13.51 22.67 53.71
CA GLY A 307 12.28 22.51 52.94
C GLY A 307 12.46 21.66 51.68
N PHE A 308 13.32 20.63 51.74
CA PHE A 308 13.44 19.67 50.65
C PHE A 308 12.23 18.73 50.64
N SER A 309 11.79 18.32 49.45
CA SER A 309 10.84 17.20 49.34
C SER A 309 11.51 15.88 49.76
N GLU A 310 10.72 14.86 50.05
CA GLU A 310 11.25 13.53 50.38
C GLU A 310 12.18 12.99 49.29
N ARG A 311 11.78 13.07 48.01
CA ARG A 311 12.61 12.62 46.87
C ARG A 311 13.95 13.36 46.79
N GLN A 312 13.96 14.66 47.06
CA GLN A 312 15.18 15.46 47.08
C GLN A 312 16.06 15.11 48.28
N ALA A 313 15.47 14.94 49.47
CA ALA A 313 16.22 14.59 50.68
C ALA A 313 16.92 13.23 50.52
N ILE A 314 16.23 12.22 49.96
CA ILE A 314 16.82 10.91 49.65
C ILE A 314 17.98 11.08 48.65
N ASP A 315 17.74 11.78 47.53
CA ASP A 315 18.78 12.00 46.52
C ASP A 315 20.02 12.75 47.07
N ILE A 316 19.82 13.72 47.98
CA ILE A 316 20.90 14.44 48.66
C ILE A 316 21.71 13.51 49.58
N LEU A 317 21.05 12.61 50.32
CA LEU A 317 21.74 11.63 51.17
C LEU A 317 22.57 10.64 50.33
N ASP A 318 22.13 10.33 49.12
CA ASP A 318 22.82 9.45 48.17
C ASP A 318 23.93 10.16 47.36
N MET A 319 24.11 11.48 47.53
CA MET A 319 25.14 12.23 46.82
C MET A 319 26.55 11.75 47.19
N GLN A 320 27.39 11.62 46.17
CA GLN A 320 28.77 11.21 46.35
C GLN A 320 29.68 12.43 46.47
N LEU A 321 30.70 12.35 47.34
CA LEU A 321 31.62 13.48 47.60
C LEU A 321 32.26 14.08 46.33
N ARG A 322 32.48 13.27 45.27
CA ARG A 322 33.00 13.75 43.98
C ARG A 322 32.08 14.77 43.28
N GLN A 323 30.78 14.73 43.56
CA GLN A 323 29.78 15.64 43.00
C GLN A 323 29.79 17.02 43.65
N LEU A 324 30.58 17.22 44.71
CA LEU A 324 30.73 18.51 45.39
C LEU A 324 31.77 19.43 44.71
N THR A 325 32.42 18.95 43.64
CA THR A 325 33.42 19.72 42.90
C THR A 325 32.78 20.86 42.10
N ARG A 326 33.55 21.93 41.85
CA ARG A 326 33.10 23.07 41.03
C ARG A 326 32.67 22.64 39.62
N LEU A 327 33.35 21.65 39.03
CA LEU A 327 33.00 21.13 37.71
C LEU A 327 31.63 20.44 37.73
N SER A 328 31.38 19.57 38.72
CA SER A 328 30.08 18.89 38.88
C SER A 328 28.93 19.88 39.04
N ARG A 329 29.17 21.01 39.71
CA ARG A 329 28.17 22.09 39.81
C ARG A 329 27.84 22.70 38.45
N ILE A 330 28.84 23.01 37.63
CA ILE A 330 28.64 23.58 36.28
C ILE A 330 27.87 22.59 35.40
N ASP A 331 28.20 21.30 35.51
CA ASP A 331 27.50 20.24 34.76
C ASP A 331 26.01 20.17 35.17
N LEU A 332 25.71 20.24 36.47
CA LEU A 332 24.33 20.25 36.98
C LEU A 332 23.56 21.52 36.55
N GLU A 333 24.20 22.69 36.56
CA GLU A 333 23.59 23.94 36.11
C GLU A 333 23.28 23.90 34.60
N THR A 334 24.18 23.30 33.81
CA THR A 334 24.00 23.09 32.37
C THR A 334 22.87 22.10 32.10
N GLU A 335 22.89 20.93 32.76
CA GLU A 335 21.83 19.93 32.64
C GLU A 335 20.46 20.52 33.03
N GLN A 336 20.39 21.30 34.12
CA GLN A 336 19.14 21.93 34.54
C GLN A 336 18.61 22.91 33.50
N LYS A 337 19.51 23.69 32.88
CA LYS A 337 19.13 24.62 31.82
C LYS A 337 18.51 23.87 30.64
N ASP A 338 19.16 22.81 30.17
CA ASP A 338 18.67 21.99 29.04
C ASP A 338 17.32 21.33 29.37
N VAL A 339 17.17 20.78 30.57
CA VAL A 339 15.91 20.20 31.04
C VAL A 339 14.80 21.27 31.10
N LYS A 340 15.09 22.48 31.57
CA LYS A 340 14.12 23.59 31.60
C LYS A 340 13.72 24.03 30.19
N GLU A 341 14.65 24.06 29.24
CA GLU A 341 14.34 24.33 27.83
C GLU A 341 13.44 23.23 27.25
N ARG A 342 13.73 21.95 27.53
CA ARG A 342 12.91 20.82 27.10
C ARG A 342 11.50 20.85 27.70
N ILE A 343 11.36 21.19 28.98
CA ILE A 343 10.05 21.37 29.63
C ILE A 343 9.24 22.44 28.88
N LYS A 344 9.85 23.61 28.61
CA LYS A 344 9.17 24.70 27.89
C LYS A 344 8.73 24.28 26.49
N GLU A 345 9.58 23.55 25.77
CA GLU A 345 9.27 23.02 24.44
C GLU A 345 8.06 22.07 24.48
N LEU A 346 8.09 21.08 25.39
CA LEU A 346 7.03 20.09 25.56
C LEU A 346 5.71 20.72 25.99
N GLU A 347 5.74 21.67 26.94
CA GLU A 347 4.55 22.45 27.34
C GLU A 347 4.00 23.26 26.17
N SER A 348 4.88 23.87 25.36
CA SER A 348 4.49 24.59 24.16
C SER A 348 3.83 23.67 23.11
N ILE A 349 4.29 22.43 22.95
CA ILE A 349 3.68 21.43 22.06
C ILE A 349 2.29 21.05 22.57
N LEU A 350 2.18 20.70 23.86
CA LEU A 350 0.92 20.28 24.47
C LEU A 350 -0.15 21.39 24.49
N ASN A 351 0.27 22.66 24.55
CA ASN A 351 -0.64 23.81 24.57
C ASN A 351 -1.02 24.32 23.17
N SER A 352 -0.51 23.73 22.09
CA SER A 352 -0.77 24.20 20.73
C SER A 352 -1.00 23.04 19.76
N ASP A 353 -2.25 22.85 19.35
CA ASP A 353 -2.63 21.86 18.32
C ASP A 353 -1.80 22.02 17.03
N LYS A 354 -1.55 23.27 16.60
CA LYS A 354 -0.69 23.54 15.43
C LYS A 354 0.74 23.01 15.61
N LYS A 355 1.35 23.17 16.79
CA LYS A 355 2.71 22.65 17.04
C LYS A 355 2.71 21.13 17.13
N LEU A 356 1.71 20.56 17.79
CA LEU A 356 1.54 19.11 17.88
C LEU A 356 1.41 18.47 16.49
N ARG A 357 0.53 19.01 15.65
CA ARG A 357 0.40 18.62 14.24
C ARG A 357 1.70 18.80 13.46
N GLY A 358 2.45 19.87 13.73
CA GLY A 358 3.78 20.08 13.16
C GLY A 358 4.78 18.98 13.50
N VAL A 359 4.74 18.44 14.72
CA VAL A 359 5.55 17.28 15.12
C VAL A 359 5.15 16.04 14.32
N ILE A 360 3.85 15.76 14.19
CA ILE A 360 3.33 14.66 13.36
C ILE A 360 3.83 14.80 11.91
N SER A 361 3.70 15.98 11.32
CA SER A 361 4.15 16.24 9.95
C SER A 361 5.66 16.05 9.77
N THR A 362 6.46 16.47 10.74
CA THR A 362 7.92 16.33 10.71
C THR A 362 8.33 14.85 10.76
N GLU A 363 7.72 14.08 11.68
CA GLU A 363 8.00 12.65 11.82
C GLU A 363 7.55 11.85 10.61
N LEU A 364 6.34 12.12 10.07
CA LEU A 364 5.85 11.48 8.85
C LEU A 364 6.73 11.79 7.63
N SER A 365 7.17 13.04 7.50
CA SER A 365 8.06 13.44 6.39
C SER A 365 9.38 12.68 6.45
N ALA A 366 9.96 12.50 7.64
CA ALA A 366 11.18 11.72 7.81
C ALA A 366 11.00 10.24 7.41
N ILE A 367 9.83 9.66 7.67
CA ILE A 367 9.49 8.29 7.22
C ILE A 367 9.39 8.23 5.70
N ARG A 368 8.67 9.17 5.07
CA ARG A 368 8.59 9.25 3.61
C ARG A 368 9.97 9.36 2.99
N ASP A 369 10.79 10.30 3.48
CA ASP A 369 12.10 10.57 2.90
C ASP A 369 13.06 9.37 3.04
N SER A 370 12.85 8.51 4.04
CA SER A 370 13.67 7.31 4.29
C SER A 370 13.17 6.06 3.57
N PHE A 371 11.85 5.91 3.36
CA PHE A 371 11.23 4.64 2.94
C PHE A 371 10.35 4.73 1.70
N ALA A 372 10.04 5.92 1.18
CA ALA A 372 9.20 6.04 -0.01
C ALA A 372 9.88 5.42 -1.23
N THR A 373 9.12 4.65 -1.98
CA THR A 373 9.54 4.04 -3.25
C THR A 373 8.72 4.58 -4.40
N PRO A 374 9.25 4.58 -5.64
CA PRO A 374 8.46 4.88 -6.82
C PRO A 374 7.25 3.96 -6.92
N ARG A 375 6.16 4.50 -7.48
CA ARG A 375 4.96 3.73 -7.79
C ARG A 375 5.28 2.60 -8.77
N VAL A 376 4.73 1.42 -8.54
CA VAL A 376 4.94 0.24 -9.38
C VAL A 376 3.83 0.10 -10.42
N CYS A 377 2.57 0.23 -10.01
CA CYS A 377 1.41 0.06 -10.90
C CYS A 377 1.17 1.28 -11.81
N GLN A 378 1.09 1.06 -13.11
CA GLN A 378 0.69 2.09 -14.08
C GLN A 378 -0.84 2.15 -14.21
N ILE A 379 -1.43 3.34 -14.09
CA ILE A 379 -2.86 3.57 -14.36
C ILE A 379 -3.02 3.99 -15.81
N THR A 380 -3.80 3.22 -16.59
CA THR A 380 -4.12 3.51 -17.99
C THR A 380 -5.62 3.67 -18.20
N ALA A 381 -6.03 4.20 -19.35
CA ALA A 381 -7.43 4.28 -19.71
C ALA A 381 -8.02 2.88 -19.90
N ASP A 382 -9.24 2.67 -19.40
CA ASP A 382 -10.01 1.48 -19.76
C ASP A 382 -10.62 1.74 -21.15
N VAL A 383 -10.06 1.12 -22.18
CA VAL A 383 -10.61 1.13 -23.54
C VAL A 383 -11.89 0.29 -23.66
N GLY A 384 -12.36 -0.30 -22.57
CA GLY A 384 -13.53 -1.16 -22.53
C GLY A 384 -13.20 -2.56 -23.04
N GLU A 385 -14.26 -3.35 -23.23
CA GLU A 385 -14.14 -4.64 -23.89
C GLU A 385 -14.08 -4.41 -25.41
N MET A 386 -12.92 -4.65 -26.01
CA MET A 386 -12.85 -4.75 -27.47
C MET A 386 -13.54 -6.05 -27.90
N SER A 387 -14.50 -5.93 -28.81
CA SER A 387 -15.10 -7.08 -29.49
C SER A 387 -14.08 -7.68 -30.47
N VAL A 388 -14.29 -8.92 -30.92
CA VAL A 388 -13.38 -9.53 -31.91
C VAL A 388 -13.46 -8.75 -33.22
N GLU A 389 -14.65 -8.22 -33.52
CA GLU A 389 -14.97 -7.36 -34.64
C GLU A 389 -14.14 -6.08 -34.61
N ASP A 390 -13.90 -5.46 -33.44
CA ASP A 390 -13.07 -4.25 -33.34
C ASP A 390 -11.58 -4.46 -33.67
N LEU A 391 -11.13 -5.72 -33.76
CA LEU A 391 -9.74 -6.11 -34.05
C LEU A 391 -9.53 -6.57 -35.50
N VAL A 392 -10.62 -6.74 -36.24
CA VAL A 392 -10.61 -7.07 -37.66
C VAL A 392 -10.90 -5.80 -38.43
N ASP A 393 -10.18 -5.56 -39.53
CA ASP A 393 -10.50 -4.41 -40.37
C ASP A 393 -11.89 -4.61 -40.98
N ASN A 394 -12.73 -3.57 -40.92
CA ASN A 394 -14.02 -3.55 -41.59
C ASN A 394 -13.82 -3.40 -43.12
N LYS A 395 -13.49 -4.50 -43.80
CA LYS A 395 -13.20 -4.54 -45.23
C LYS A 395 -14.49 -4.60 -46.03
N GLU A 396 -14.53 -3.89 -47.15
CA GLU A 396 -15.63 -4.01 -48.12
C GLU A 396 -15.54 -5.36 -48.84
N LEU A 397 -16.65 -6.10 -48.80
CA LEU A 397 -16.79 -7.44 -49.35
C LEU A 397 -17.95 -7.50 -50.33
N VAL A 398 -17.79 -8.31 -51.36
CA VAL A 398 -18.88 -8.71 -52.26
C VAL A 398 -19.15 -10.18 -52.00
N VAL A 399 -20.36 -10.47 -51.51
CA VAL A 399 -20.84 -11.84 -51.33
C VAL A 399 -21.61 -12.23 -52.58
N VAL A 400 -21.16 -13.32 -53.22
CA VAL A 400 -21.75 -13.86 -54.44
C VAL A 400 -22.36 -15.21 -54.10
N MET A 401 -23.65 -15.38 -54.41
CA MET A 401 -24.35 -16.65 -54.32
C MET A 401 -24.77 -17.11 -55.71
N THR A 402 -24.40 -18.34 -56.06
CA THR A 402 -24.74 -18.95 -57.33
C THR A 402 -26.06 -19.72 -57.28
N GLU A 403 -26.56 -20.15 -58.43
CA GLU A 403 -27.77 -20.96 -58.52
C GLU A 403 -27.60 -22.33 -57.87
N ALA A 404 -26.39 -22.91 -57.91
CA ALA A 404 -26.02 -24.11 -57.17
C ALA A 404 -25.84 -23.90 -55.66
N GLN A 405 -26.28 -22.75 -55.10
CA GLN A 405 -26.16 -22.37 -53.68
C GLN A 405 -24.71 -22.29 -53.20
N TYR A 406 -23.75 -22.06 -54.10
CA TYR A 406 -22.38 -21.80 -53.71
C TYR A 406 -22.25 -20.34 -53.28
N ILE A 407 -21.86 -20.12 -52.03
CA ILE A 407 -21.66 -18.79 -51.45
C ILE A 407 -20.16 -18.53 -51.34
N LYS A 408 -19.73 -17.39 -51.87
CA LYS A 408 -18.34 -16.94 -51.75
C LYS A 408 -18.28 -15.44 -51.46
N ALA A 409 -17.48 -15.05 -50.48
CA ALA A 409 -17.09 -13.67 -50.24
C ALA A 409 -15.77 -13.36 -50.96
N VAL A 410 -15.71 -12.22 -51.65
CA VAL A 410 -14.49 -11.68 -52.26
C VAL A 410 -14.30 -10.23 -51.85
N SER A 411 -13.06 -9.75 -51.78
CA SER A 411 -12.80 -8.32 -51.55
C SER A 411 -13.43 -7.48 -52.67
N ALA A 412 -14.06 -6.36 -52.30
CA ALA A 412 -14.63 -5.41 -53.27
C ALA A 412 -13.57 -4.89 -54.26
N ASP A 413 -12.32 -4.75 -53.84
CA ASP A 413 -11.21 -4.34 -54.70
C ASP A 413 -10.95 -5.35 -55.85
N SER A 414 -11.21 -6.63 -55.59
CA SER A 414 -11.09 -7.69 -56.58
C SER A 414 -12.27 -7.72 -57.55
N PHE A 415 -13.37 -7.03 -57.22
CA PHE A 415 -14.59 -6.92 -58.02
C PHE A 415 -14.58 -5.63 -58.85
N ARG A 416 -13.53 -5.41 -59.64
CA ARG A 416 -13.45 -4.28 -60.59
C ARG A 416 -14.11 -4.63 -61.92
N THR A 417 -14.84 -3.66 -62.47
CA THR A 417 -15.35 -3.67 -63.85
C THR A 417 -14.20 -3.84 -64.85
N GLN A 418 -14.24 -4.91 -65.65
CA GLN A 418 -13.55 -4.91 -66.95
C GLN A 418 -14.12 -3.77 -67.81
N GLY A 419 -13.25 -3.11 -68.58
CA GLY A 419 -13.62 -1.96 -69.42
C GLY A 419 -14.77 -2.22 -70.39
N ARG A 420 -15.32 -1.12 -70.93
CA ARG A 420 -16.49 -1.09 -71.84
C ARG A 420 -16.43 -2.20 -72.90
N GLY A 421 -17.35 -3.16 -72.82
CA GLY A 421 -17.59 -4.18 -73.85
C GLY A 421 -17.52 -5.64 -73.39
N GLY A 422 -17.00 -5.93 -72.20
CA GLY A 422 -16.95 -7.30 -71.66
C GLY A 422 -18.14 -7.62 -70.74
N ARG A 423 -18.97 -8.61 -71.10
CA ARG A 423 -19.91 -9.24 -70.15
C ARG A 423 -19.16 -10.29 -69.34
N GLY A 424 -18.66 -9.90 -68.17
CA GLY A 424 -18.07 -10.85 -67.22
C GLY A 424 -17.42 -10.14 -66.03
N VAL A 425 -17.77 -10.55 -64.81
CA VAL A 425 -17.04 -10.11 -63.61
C VAL A 425 -16.00 -11.18 -63.29
N SER A 426 -14.72 -10.83 -63.40
CA SER A 426 -13.59 -11.73 -63.13
C SER A 426 -13.33 -11.90 -61.63
N GLY A 427 -14.36 -12.20 -60.84
CA GLY A 427 -14.26 -12.37 -59.38
C GLY A 427 -14.29 -13.84 -58.91
N ALA A 428 -14.78 -14.77 -59.74
CA ALA A 428 -14.89 -16.18 -59.38
C ALA A 428 -14.66 -17.08 -60.59
N ARG A 429 -13.59 -17.89 -60.58
CA ARG A 429 -13.54 -19.10 -61.42
C ARG A 429 -14.55 -20.09 -60.85
N LEU A 430 -15.77 -20.05 -61.35
CA LEU A 430 -16.79 -21.03 -61.03
C LEU A 430 -16.43 -22.38 -61.68
N LYS A 431 -16.83 -23.49 -61.06
CA LYS A 431 -16.83 -24.78 -61.76
C LYS A 431 -17.81 -24.66 -62.94
N ALA A 432 -17.47 -25.28 -64.08
CA ALA A 432 -18.12 -25.07 -65.37
C ALA A 432 -19.67 -25.01 -65.28
N ASP A 433 -20.24 -23.95 -65.87
CA ASP A 433 -21.67 -23.64 -66.04
C ASP A 433 -22.52 -23.23 -64.81
N ASP A 434 -21.92 -22.74 -63.72
CA ASP A 434 -22.70 -22.14 -62.62
C ASP A 434 -22.95 -20.62 -62.84
N ILE A 435 -24.19 -20.17 -62.61
CA ILE A 435 -24.64 -18.77 -62.84
C ILE A 435 -24.78 -18.04 -61.51
N VAL A 436 -24.28 -16.81 -61.45
CA VAL A 436 -24.44 -15.92 -60.29
C VAL A 436 -25.89 -15.44 -60.19
N ARG A 437 -26.54 -15.70 -59.05
CA ARG A 437 -27.95 -15.34 -58.81
C ARG A 437 -28.09 -14.12 -57.93
N HIS A 438 -27.28 -14.03 -56.87
CA HIS A 438 -27.30 -12.89 -55.94
C HIS A 438 -25.89 -12.34 -55.76
N VAL A 439 -25.81 -11.01 -55.73
CA VAL A 439 -24.59 -10.25 -55.42
C VAL A 439 -24.97 -9.23 -54.36
N ILE A 440 -24.32 -9.31 -53.20
CA ILE A 440 -24.56 -8.41 -52.07
C ILE A 440 -23.25 -7.70 -51.76
N PHE A 441 -23.29 -6.37 -51.75
CA PHE A 441 -22.20 -5.53 -51.24
C PHE A 441 -22.40 -5.38 -49.74
N THR A 442 -21.40 -5.76 -48.97
CA THR A 442 -21.44 -5.73 -47.52
C THR A 442 -20.07 -5.37 -46.97
N THR A 443 -19.93 -5.29 -45.66
CA THR A 443 -18.63 -5.18 -45.00
C THR A 443 -18.41 -6.38 -44.10
N SER A 444 -17.16 -6.65 -43.71
CA SER A 444 -16.84 -7.79 -42.83
C SER A 444 -17.57 -7.75 -41.49
N HIS A 445 -18.03 -6.58 -41.02
CA HIS A 445 -18.74 -6.42 -39.74
C HIS A 445 -20.27 -6.35 -39.89
N SER A 446 -20.80 -6.41 -41.11
CA SER A 446 -22.23 -6.26 -41.36
C SER A 446 -22.96 -7.61 -41.29
N TYR A 447 -24.08 -7.65 -40.56
CA TYR A 447 -24.95 -8.82 -40.50
C TYR A 447 -25.81 -8.93 -41.77
N LEU A 448 -25.79 -10.09 -42.42
CA LEU A 448 -26.66 -10.43 -43.55
C LEU A 448 -27.76 -11.39 -43.07
N LEU A 449 -29.00 -11.06 -43.39
CA LEU A 449 -30.20 -11.86 -43.09
C LEU A 449 -30.75 -12.52 -44.36
#